data_AF-A0A7S3QT14-F1
#
_entry.id   AF-A0A7S3QT14-F1
#
_cell.length_a   1.000
_cell.length_b   1.000
_cell.length_c   1.000
_cell.angle_alpha   90.00
_cell.angle_beta   90.00
_cell.angle_gamma   90.00
#
_symmetry.space_group_name_H-M   'P 1'
#
loop_
_entity.id
_entity.type
_entity.pdbx_description
1 polymer ?
#
loop_
_entity_poly.entity_id
_entity_poly.type
_entity_poly.pdbx_seq_one_letter_code
_entity_poly.pdbx_strand_id
1 'polypeptide(L)'
;MQLSLSLPKFARARACGVVPPSCFKTSVQKTCMPSVCMNSAVSRQKQVLECEPSTSGRAFRAWCNAGRAGKVVVYASASEGAAPVYIMPPVTDPATEKEWLQLQMLEWLNEEWSAPTTVEPHVKLAEATAMAYMKARASGQNDMTDILLALSTELSTSFDFFETFTDPFEVSNKAIEVLMLRDGADVCCAHEADKARVGRVSDTFRAQRS
;
A
#
# COMPACT_ATOMS: atom_id res chain seq x y z
N MET A 1 -26.65 -9.09 -47.84
CA MET A 1 -25.53 -8.16 -48.01
C MET A 1 -24.44 -8.55 -47.03
N GLN A 2 -23.40 -9.24 -47.53
CA GLN A 2 -22.22 -9.65 -46.77
C GLN A 2 -21.25 -8.45 -46.72
N LEU A 3 -20.91 -7.98 -45.52
CA LEU A 3 -19.83 -7.02 -45.31
C LEU A 3 -18.58 -7.79 -44.90
N SER A 4 -17.66 -7.93 -45.86
CA SER A 4 -16.31 -8.43 -45.66
C SER A 4 -15.42 -7.25 -45.22
N LEU A 5 -14.83 -7.35 -44.03
CA LEU A 5 -13.83 -6.39 -43.56
C LEU A 5 -12.44 -7.02 -43.73
N SER A 6 -11.68 -6.43 -44.65
CA SER A 6 -10.30 -6.75 -44.98
C SER A 6 -9.36 -6.13 -43.94
N LEU A 7 -8.54 -6.97 -43.29
CA LEU A 7 -7.43 -6.53 -42.44
C LEU A 7 -6.20 -6.17 -43.31
N PRO A 8 -5.55 -5.02 -43.11
CA PRO A 8 -4.29 -4.73 -43.75
C PRO A 8 -3.10 -5.40 -43.06
N LYS A 9 -2.11 -5.73 -43.88
CA LYS A 9 -0.94 -6.57 -43.64
C LYS A 9 0.14 -5.88 -42.80
N PHE A 10 0.84 -6.71 -42.02
CA PHE A 10 2.09 -6.45 -41.31
C PHE A 10 3.14 -5.70 -42.14
N ALA A 11 3.73 -4.66 -41.55
CA ALA A 11 5.00 -4.07 -41.98
C ALA A 11 6.07 -4.28 -40.90
N ARG A 12 7.15 -4.95 -41.29
CA ARG A 12 8.39 -5.20 -40.54
C ARG A 12 9.24 -3.92 -40.47
N ALA A 13 9.73 -3.55 -39.29
CA ALA A 13 10.87 -2.62 -39.12
C ALA A 13 11.78 -3.19 -38.01
N ARG A 14 12.84 -3.88 -38.40
CA ARG A 14 14.27 -3.47 -38.36
C ARG A 14 14.84 -3.33 -36.95
N ALA A 15 15.75 -4.25 -36.66
CA ALA A 15 16.68 -4.21 -35.54
C ALA A 15 17.64 -3.01 -35.65
N CYS A 16 17.73 -2.26 -34.55
CA CYS A 16 18.85 -1.41 -34.15
C CYS A 16 19.07 -1.81 -32.68
N GLY A 17 20.23 -2.15 -32.16
CA GLY A 17 21.61 -1.95 -32.54
C GLY A 17 22.33 -1.96 -31.19
N VAL A 18 23.14 -2.99 -30.93
CA VAL A 18 23.88 -3.17 -29.69
C VAL A 18 24.85 -2.00 -29.51
N VAL A 19 24.73 -1.26 -28.42
CA VAL A 19 25.70 -0.22 -28.04
C VAL A 19 26.73 -0.85 -27.09
N PRO A 20 28.06 -0.71 -27.35
CA PRO A 20 29.10 -1.40 -26.59
C PRO A 20 29.39 -0.73 -25.23
N PRO A 21 29.91 -1.48 -24.24
CA PRO A 21 30.33 -0.90 -22.97
C PRO A 21 31.72 -0.29 -23.11
N SER A 22 31.86 1.02 -22.88
CA SER A 22 33.17 1.66 -22.72
C SER A 22 33.39 2.09 -21.27
N CYS A 23 34.24 1.30 -20.61
CA CYS A 23 35.17 1.63 -19.54
C CYS A 23 34.94 2.91 -18.70
N PHE A 24 34.59 2.72 -17.43
CA PHE A 24 35.24 3.45 -16.34
C PHE A 24 36.01 2.44 -15.48
N LYS A 25 37.35 2.51 -15.56
CA LYS A 25 38.28 1.82 -14.66
C LYS A 25 38.45 2.72 -13.43
N THR A 26 38.39 2.15 -12.22
CA THR A 26 39.60 1.80 -11.43
C THR A 26 39.22 1.20 -10.06
N SER A 27 39.69 -0.05 -9.84
CA SER A 27 40.38 -0.57 -8.64
C SER A 27 39.56 -0.64 -7.33
N VAL A 28 39.37 -1.79 -6.67
CA VAL A 28 40.37 -2.76 -6.19
C VAL A 28 39.72 -4.16 -6.03
N GLN A 29 40.39 -5.17 -6.60
CA GLN A 29 40.62 -6.58 -6.17
C GLN A 29 39.75 -7.19 -5.03
N LYS A 30 39.35 -8.47 -4.99
CA LYS A 30 39.68 -9.70 -5.74
C LYS A 30 38.76 -10.85 -5.23
N THR A 31 38.46 -11.78 -6.13
CA THR A 31 38.30 -13.25 -5.94
C THR A 31 37.21 -13.80 -5.00
N CYS A 32 36.21 -14.50 -5.54
CA CYS A 32 36.25 -15.94 -5.82
C CYS A 32 34.93 -16.44 -6.44
N MET A 33 35.01 -17.20 -7.53
CA MET A 33 34.01 -18.17 -7.96
C MET A 33 34.68 -19.56 -7.88
N PRO A 34 33.92 -20.65 -7.63
CA PRO A 34 33.38 -21.40 -8.77
C PRO A 34 31.96 -22.00 -8.58
N SER A 35 31.22 -21.99 -9.68
CA SER A 35 30.21 -22.95 -10.18
C SER A 35 29.39 -23.77 -9.17
N VAL A 36 28.07 -23.51 -9.09
CA VAL A 36 27.04 -24.54 -8.90
C VAL A 36 25.76 -24.14 -9.65
N CYS A 37 25.33 -25.06 -10.52
CA CYS A 37 24.00 -25.40 -11.02
C CYS A 37 22.88 -24.35 -11.24
N MET A 38 22.21 -24.55 -12.38
CA MET A 38 20.86 -24.08 -12.73
C MET A 38 19.84 -24.23 -11.60
N ASN A 39 18.83 -23.36 -11.68
CA ASN A 39 17.66 -23.16 -10.82
C ASN A 39 17.90 -22.20 -9.66
N SER A 40 17.41 -20.98 -9.77
CA SER A 40 17.28 -20.10 -8.60
C SER A 40 16.03 -19.26 -8.75
N ALA A 41 15.08 -19.57 -7.86
CA ALA A 41 13.93 -18.77 -7.52
C ALA A 41 14.31 -17.29 -7.38
N VAL A 42 13.38 -16.40 -7.76
CA VAL A 42 13.45 -14.97 -7.49
C VAL A 42 13.68 -14.79 -5.98
N SER A 43 14.92 -14.50 -5.60
CA SER A 43 15.31 -14.30 -4.21
C SER A 43 14.78 -12.94 -3.77
N ARG A 44 13.65 -12.93 -3.05
CA ARG A 44 13.14 -11.74 -2.36
C ARG A 44 14.11 -11.42 -1.22
N GLN A 45 15.02 -10.48 -1.42
CA GLN A 45 15.84 -9.99 -0.32
C GLN A 45 15.00 -9.08 0.56
N LYS A 46 14.70 -9.58 1.77
CA LYS A 46 14.15 -8.79 2.87
C LYS A 46 15.20 -7.77 3.29
N GLN A 47 15.07 -6.53 2.86
CA GLN A 47 15.83 -5.43 3.45
C GLN A 47 14.97 -4.80 4.55
N VAL A 48 15.36 -5.04 5.80
CA VAL A 48 14.90 -4.20 6.91
C VAL A 48 15.75 -2.95 6.84
N LEU A 49 15.17 -1.84 6.37
CA LEU A 49 15.85 -0.56 6.41
C LEU A 49 15.77 -0.04 7.85
N GLU A 50 16.83 -0.28 8.62
CA GLU A 50 17.10 0.50 9.82
C GLU A 50 17.74 1.83 9.37
N CYS A 51 17.28 2.97 9.92
CA CYS A 51 17.87 4.28 9.62
C CYS A 51 19.33 4.30 10.14
N GLU A 52 20.26 3.83 9.34
CA GLU A 52 21.68 4.13 9.48
C GLU A 52 22.01 5.31 8.57
N PRO A 53 22.80 6.30 9.03
CA PRO A 53 23.17 7.47 8.23
C PRO A 53 24.20 7.07 7.16
N SER A 54 23.77 6.34 6.14
CA SER A 54 24.64 5.87 5.07
C SER A 54 23.96 5.91 3.71
N THR A 55 24.34 6.96 2.97
CA THR A 55 24.46 7.11 1.50
C THR A 55 23.32 6.75 0.53
N SER A 56 22.14 6.29 0.91
CA SER A 56 21.03 6.08 -0.04
C SER A 56 20.12 7.32 -0.22
N GLY A 57 19.57 7.46 -1.45
CA GLY A 57 18.57 8.39 -2.01
C GLY A 57 18.12 9.67 -1.26
N ARG A 58 17.96 10.78 -2.02
CA ARG A 58 17.41 12.07 -1.52
C ARG A 58 16.07 11.91 -0.78
N ALA A 59 15.18 11.02 -1.23
CA ALA A 59 13.88 10.77 -0.60
C ALA A 59 14.02 10.06 0.76
N PHE A 60 14.95 9.11 0.89
CA PHE A 60 15.21 8.39 2.14
C PHE A 60 15.86 9.31 3.20
N ARG A 61 16.77 10.21 2.77
CA ARG A 61 17.32 11.25 3.65
C ARG A 61 16.28 12.22 4.18
N ALA A 62 15.27 12.60 3.38
CA ALA A 62 14.20 13.48 3.83
C ALA A 62 13.36 12.84 4.95
N TRP A 63 13.14 11.53 4.88
CA TRP A 63 12.40 10.78 5.90
C TRP A 63 13.20 10.58 7.21
N CYS A 64 14.47 10.13 7.16
CA CYS A 64 15.27 9.99 8.39
C CYS A 64 15.59 11.37 9.04
N ASN A 65 15.74 12.46 8.26
CA ASN A 65 15.97 13.81 8.83
C ASN A 65 14.73 14.41 9.53
N ALA A 66 13.53 13.85 9.31
CA ALA A 66 12.31 14.28 9.98
C ALA A 66 12.13 13.69 11.39
N GLY A 67 13.13 12.97 11.93
CA GLY A 67 13.18 12.57 13.35
C GLY A 67 12.15 11.54 13.79
N ARG A 68 11.51 10.81 12.86
CA ARG A 68 10.48 9.82 13.18
C ARG A 68 11.09 8.43 13.33
N ALA A 69 11.28 8.01 14.58
CA ALA A 69 11.70 6.65 14.91
C ALA A 69 10.58 5.64 14.59
N GLY A 70 10.79 4.80 13.58
CA GLY A 70 9.89 3.69 13.23
C GLY A 70 10.54 2.76 12.21
N LYS A 71 10.33 1.44 12.31
CA LYS A 71 10.79 0.47 11.31
C LYS A 71 9.75 0.36 10.20
N VAL A 72 10.00 0.98 9.06
CA VAL A 72 9.18 0.75 7.85
C VAL A 72 9.92 -0.25 6.97
N VAL A 73 9.31 -1.41 6.73
CA VAL A 73 9.86 -2.42 5.82
C VAL A 73 9.31 -2.14 4.42
N VAL A 74 10.11 -1.46 3.60
CA VAL A 74 9.83 -1.28 2.17
C VAL A 74 10.52 -2.39 1.40
N TYR A 75 9.76 -3.16 0.61
CA TYR A 75 10.35 -4.14 -0.29
C TYR A 75 10.62 -3.47 -1.64
N ALA A 76 11.89 -3.29 -1.98
CA ALA A 76 12.31 -2.97 -3.33
C ALA A 76 12.51 -4.27 -4.10
N SER A 77 11.74 -4.47 -5.19
CA SER A 77 12.04 -5.55 -6.13
C SER A 77 13.30 -5.19 -6.93
N ALA A 78 14.19 -6.17 -7.12
CA ALA A 78 15.46 -6.02 -7.83
C ALA A 78 15.33 -5.80 -9.35
N SER A 79 14.10 -5.69 -9.89
CA SER A 79 13.87 -5.27 -11.27
C SER A 79 13.93 -3.74 -11.35
N GLU A 80 14.82 -3.20 -12.17
CA GLU A 80 14.83 -1.78 -12.55
C GLU A 80 13.41 -1.34 -12.95
N GLY A 81 12.78 -0.49 -12.12
CA GLY A 81 11.43 0.06 -12.37
C GLY A 81 10.31 -0.46 -11.46
N ALA A 82 10.55 -1.37 -10.51
CA ALA A 82 9.51 -1.75 -9.56
C ALA A 82 9.30 -0.66 -8.49
N ALA A 83 8.05 -0.19 -8.36
CA ALA A 83 7.66 0.73 -7.31
C ALA A 83 7.87 0.10 -5.92
N PRO A 84 8.29 0.89 -4.91
CA PRO A 84 8.39 0.40 -3.54
C PRO A 84 7.03 -0.07 -3.05
N VAL A 85 7.01 -1.25 -2.44
CA VAL A 85 5.79 -1.87 -1.91
C VAL A 85 5.75 -1.68 -0.39
N TYR A 86 4.62 -1.15 0.13
CA TYR A 86 4.40 -0.99 1.56
C TYR A 86 3.80 -2.25 2.17
N ILE A 87 4.51 -2.85 3.12
CA ILE A 87 4.02 -4.01 3.87
C ILE A 87 3.62 -3.56 5.27
N MET A 88 2.35 -3.78 5.60
CA MET A 88 1.80 -3.39 6.89
C MET A 88 2.38 -4.24 8.03
N PRO A 89 2.71 -3.62 9.18
CA PRO A 89 3.15 -4.33 10.38
C PRO A 89 2.15 -5.40 10.83
N PRO A 90 2.62 -6.50 11.45
CA PRO A 90 1.72 -7.54 11.95
C PRO A 90 0.73 -6.98 12.97
N VAL A 91 -0.52 -7.44 12.91
CA VAL A 91 -1.56 -7.04 13.87
C VAL A 91 -1.31 -7.78 15.19
N THR A 92 -1.10 -7.03 16.27
CA THR A 92 -0.80 -7.61 17.60
C THR A 92 -2.06 -7.93 18.40
N ASP A 93 -3.08 -7.07 18.31
CA ASP A 93 -4.39 -7.27 18.94
C ASP A 93 -5.50 -7.08 17.89
N PRO A 94 -5.98 -8.19 17.30
CA PRO A 94 -7.02 -8.17 16.28
C PRO A 94 -8.31 -7.46 16.68
N ALA A 95 -8.71 -7.55 17.95
CA ALA A 95 -9.97 -6.97 18.42
C ALA A 95 -9.86 -5.46 18.53
N THR A 96 -8.79 -4.98 19.18
CA THR A 96 -8.50 -3.55 19.30
C THR A 96 -8.24 -2.90 17.95
N GLU A 97 -7.54 -3.60 17.04
CA GLU A 97 -7.30 -3.15 15.66
C GLU A 97 -8.60 -2.95 14.88
N LYS A 98 -9.51 -3.94 14.94
CA LYS A 98 -10.82 -3.87 14.29
C LYS A 98 -11.62 -2.67 14.78
N GLU A 99 -11.72 -2.50 16.10
CA GLU A 99 -12.51 -1.45 16.72
C GLU A 99 -11.96 -0.06 16.38
N TRP A 100 -10.63 0.10 16.43
CA TRP A 100 -9.97 1.35 16.05
C TRP A 100 -10.24 1.71 14.59
N LEU A 101 -10.07 0.74 13.67
CA LEU A 101 -10.30 1.00 12.25
C LEU A 101 -11.77 1.31 11.96
N GLN A 102 -12.70 0.63 12.63
CA GLN A 102 -14.13 0.93 12.51
C GLN A 102 -14.45 2.37 12.91
N LEU A 103 -13.95 2.84 14.05
CA LEU A 103 -14.17 4.23 14.49
C LEU A 103 -13.57 5.24 13.50
N GLN A 104 -12.37 4.96 13.01
CA GLN A 104 -11.70 5.80 12.03
C GLN A 104 -12.50 5.97 10.73
N MET A 105 -13.02 4.86 10.21
CA MET A 105 -13.82 4.88 8.99
C MET A 105 -15.16 5.55 9.21
N LEU A 106 -15.82 5.33 10.36
CA LEU A 106 -17.08 5.99 10.69
C LEU A 106 -16.94 7.51 10.76
N GLU A 107 -15.90 8.00 11.45
CA GLU A 107 -15.64 9.43 11.55
C GLU A 107 -15.32 10.04 10.20
N TRP A 108 -14.50 9.37 9.37
CA TRP A 108 -14.24 9.84 8.01
C TRP A 108 -15.52 9.92 7.16
N LEU A 109 -16.33 8.85 7.14
CA LEU A 109 -17.57 8.81 6.36
C LEU A 109 -18.52 9.95 6.77
N ASN A 110 -18.67 10.19 8.07
CA ASN A 110 -19.54 11.25 8.58
C ASN A 110 -19.01 12.66 8.29
N GLU A 111 -17.69 12.86 8.30
CA GLU A 111 -17.06 14.14 7.95
C GLU A 111 -17.20 14.46 6.46
N GLU A 112 -17.11 13.46 5.58
CA GLU A 112 -17.18 13.65 4.14
C GLU A 112 -18.64 13.77 3.63
N TRP A 113 -19.56 12.95 4.17
CA TRP A 113 -20.97 12.90 3.74
C TRP A 113 -21.94 13.09 4.91
N SER A 114 -22.10 14.34 5.37
CA SER A 114 -22.85 14.68 6.58
C SER A 114 -24.39 14.78 6.41
N ALA A 115 -25.03 13.85 5.72
CA ALA A 115 -26.48 13.81 5.59
C ALA A 115 -27.13 12.96 6.71
N PRO A 116 -28.28 13.35 7.29
CA PRO A 116 -28.92 12.53 8.33
C PRO A 116 -29.27 11.10 7.88
N THR A 117 -29.54 10.91 6.58
CA THR A 117 -29.87 9.61 5.98
C THR A 117 -28.67 8.68 5.86
N THR A 118 -27.43 9.18 5.98
CA THR A 118 -26.21 8.39 5.77
C THR A 118 -25.66 7.80 7.07
N VAL A 119 -26.12 8.27 8.25
CA VAL A 119 -25.58 7.86 9.56
C VAL A 119 -25.61 6.34 9.75
N GLU A 120 -26.77 5.71 9.54
CA GLU A 120 -26.92 4.26 9.71
C GLU A 120 -26.16 3.45 8.64
N PRO A 121 -26.24 3.80 7.33
CA PRO A 121 -25.37 3.21 6.31
C PRO A 121 -23.86 3.32 6.64
N HIS A 122 -23.40 4.46 7.16
CA HIS A 122 -22.00 4.67 7.53
C HIS A 122 -21.54 3.77 8.67
N VAL A 123 -22.37 3.57 9.70
CA VAL A 123 -22.06 2.64 10.80
C VAL A 123 -21.84 1.23 10.26
N LYS A 124 -22.73 0.76 9.39
CA LYS A 124 -22.63 -0.58 8.78
C LYS A 124 -21.43 -0.68 7.85
N LEU A 125 -21.15 0.35 7.05
CA LEU A 125 -20.02 0.38 6.13
C LEU A 125 -18.68 0.37 6.87
N ALA A 126 -18.57 1.14 7.95
CA ALA A 126 -17.39 1.18 8.80
C ALA A 126 -17.12 -0.18 9.45
N GLU A 127 -18.16 -0.85 9.97
CA GLU A 127 -18.06 -2.20 10.51
C GLU A 127 -17.64 -3.21 9.43
N ALA A 128 -18.29 -3.19 8.26
CA ALA A 128 -17.99 -4.08 7.14
C ALA A 128 -16.53 -3.90 6.67
N THR A 129 -16.05 -2.65 6.60
CA THR A 129 -14.67 -2.33 6.21
C THR A 129 -13.67 -2.91 7.20
N ALA A 130 -13.88 -2.70 8.51
CA ALA A 130 -13.00 -3.25 9.54
C ALA A 130 -13.01 -4.78 9.55
N MET A 131 -14.18 -5.42 9.35
CA MET A 131 -14.29 -6.87 9.23
C MET A 131 -13.55 -7.41 8.01
N ALA A 132 -13.72 -6.79 6.84
CA ALA A 132 -13.04 -7.17 5.60
C ALA A 132 -11.52 -7.06 5.75
N TYR A 133 -11.04 -5.99 6.39
CA TYR A 133 -9.63 -5.85 6.74
C TYR A 133 -9.13 -6.97 7.63
N MET A 134 -9.82 -7.29 8.72
CA MET A 134 -9.40 -8.39 9.59
C MET A 134 -9.39 -9.74 8.89
N LYS A 135 -10.34 -9.98 7.97
CA LYS A 135 -10.39 -11.18 7.12
C LYS A 135 -9.17 -11.26 6.17
N ALA A 136 -8.81 -10.15 5.54
CA ALA A 136 -7.61 -10.04 4.70
C ALA A 136 -6.34 -10.36 5.50
N ARG A 137 -6.19 -9.73 6.68
CA ARG A 137 -5.05 -9.96 7.60
C ARG A 137 -4.96 -11.41 8.07
N ALA A 138 -6.08 -12.01 8.45
CA ALA A 138 -6.16 -13.41 8.86
C ALA A 138 -5.80 -14.39 7.73
N SER A 139 -6.05 -14.00 6.48
CA SER A 139 -5.68 -14.77 5.28
C SER A 139 -4.20 -14.63 4.90
N GLY A 140 -3.40 -13.90 5.69
CA GLY A 140 -1.98 -13.71 5.46
C GLY A 140 -1.62 -12.58 4.50
N GLN A 141 -2.60 -11.78 4.08
CA GLN A 141 -2.33 -10.62 3.23
C GLN A 141 -1.71 -9.50 4.07
N ASN A 142 -0.49 -9.12 3.70
CA ASN A 142 0.27 -8.09 4.39
C ASN A 142 0.69 -6.93 3.49
N ASP A 143 0.63 -7.14 2.18
CA ASP A 143 0.86 -6.11 1.20
C ASP A 143 -0.34 -5.16 1.12
N MET A 144 -0.04 -3.86 1.04
CA MET A 144 -1.03 -2.81 0.93
C MET A 144 -1.93 -2.99 -0.30
N THR A 145 -1.36 -3.35 -1.45
CA THR A 145 -2.13 -3.51 -2.70
C THR A 145 -3.00 -4.75 -2.62
N ASP A 146 -2.47 -5.86 -2.10
CA ASP A 146 -3.24 -7.08 -1.87
C ASP A 146 -4.43 -6.84 -0.93
N ILE A 147 -4.21 -6.10 0.17
CA ILE A 147 -5.27 -5.75 1.12
C ILE A 147 -6.30 -4.84 0.46
N LEU A 148 -5.88 -3.78 -0.23
CA LEU A 148 -6.76 -2.88 -0.95
C LEU A 148 -7.70 -3.64 -1.91
N LEU A 149 -7.15 -4.54 -2.71
CA LEU A 149 -7.94 -5.37 -3.62
C LEU A 149 -8.89 -6.31 -2.88
N ALA A 150 -8.45 -6.92 -1.78
CA ALA A 150 -9.29 -7.79 -0.97
C ALA A 150 -10.46 -7.05 -0.30
N LEU A 151 -10.21 -5.87 0.26
CA LEU A 151 -11.26 -5.00 0.82
C LEU A 151 -12.25 -4.61 -0.27
N SER A 152 -11.76 -4.09 -1.40
CA SER A 152 -12.61 -3.59 -2.48
C SER A 152 -13.48 -4.72 -3.05
N THR A 153 -12.90 -5.91 -3.20
CA THR A 153 -13.64 -7.09 -3.66
C THR A 153 -14.70 -7.53 -2.66
N GLU A 154 -14.35 -7.66 -1.37
CA GLU A 154 -15.30 -8.07 -0.33
C GLU A 154 -16.47 -7.09 -0.27
N LEU A 155 -16.18 -5.79 -0.10
CA LEU A 155 -17.19 -4.74 0.02
C LEU A 155 -18.10 -4.67 -1.19
N SER A 156 -17.56 -4.80 -2.41
CA SER A 156 -18.36 -4.82 -3.64
C SER A 156 -19.39 -5.95 -3.68
N THR A 157 -19.13 -7.06 -2.98
CA THR A 157 -20.02 -8.23 -2.96
C THR A 157 -20.93 -8.29 -1.74
N SER A 158 -20.52 -7.70 -0.62
CA SER A 158 -21.18 -7.88 0.67
C SER A 158 -21.97 -6.67 1.14
N PHE A 159 -21.85 -5.50 0.49
CA PHE A 159 -22.42 -4.25 0.96
C PHE A 159 -23.15 -3.50 -0.16
N ASP A 160 -24.29 -2.88 0.17
CA ASP A 160 -25.05 -2.02 -0.73
C ASP A 160 -24.67 -0.55 -0.53
N PHE A 161 -24.05 0.06 -1.54
CA PHE A 161 -23.52 1.42 -1.51
C PHE A 161 -24.53 2.50 -1.91
N PHE A 162 -25.76 2.13 -2.26
CA PHE A 162 -26.74 3.09 -2.81
C PHE A 162 -26.94 4.34 -1.93
N GLU A 163 -26.96 4.17 -0.61
CA GLU A 163 -27.23 5.25 0.35
C GLU A 163 -25.96 5.88 0.96
N THR A 164 -24.76 5.44 0.59
CA THR A 164 -23.51 5.88 1.23
C THR A 164 -22.77 7.00 0.48
N PHE A 165 -23.19 7.33 -0.74
CA PHE A 165 -22.54 8.36 -1.59
C PHE A 165 -21.04 8.13 -1.87
N THR A 166 -20.56 6.90 -1.69
CA THR A 166 -19.18 6.47 -1.96
C THR A 166 -19.19 5.10 -2.64
N ASP A 167 -18.01 4.55 -2.91
CA ASP A 167 -17.85 3.26 -3.56
C ASP A 167 -16.85 2.34 -2.81
N PRO A 168 -16.85 1.02 -3.12
CA PRO A 168 -15.96 0.07 -2.46
C PRO A 168 -14.47 0.41 -2.57
N PHE A 169 -14.04 0.99 -3.68
CA PHE A 169 -12.64 1.30 -3.94
C PHE A 169 -12.19 2.55 -3.19
N GLU A 170 -13.01 3.59 -3.14
CA GLU A 170 -12.78 4.79 -2.34
C GLU A 170 -12.63 4.46 -0.86
N VAL A 171 -13.56 3.68 -0.31
CA VAL A 171 -13.52 3.23 1.09
C VAL A 171 -12.28 2.40 1.37
N SER A 172 -11.93 1.49 0.46
CA SER A 172 -10.72 0.65 0.60
C SER A 172 -9.45 1.49 0.58
N ASN A 173 -9.33 2.44 -0.36
CA ASN A 173 -8.20 3.35 -0.43
C ASN A 173 -8.04 4.18 0.84
N LYS A 174 -9.16 4.71 1.36
CA LYS A 174 -9.09 5.50 2.60
C LYS A 174 -8.73 4.64 3.81
N ALA A 175 -9.25 3.42 3.92
CA ALA A 175 -8.87 2.50 5.01
C ALA A 175 -7.36 2.23 5.01
N ILE A 176 -6.78 1.99 3.84
CA ILE A 176 -5.34 1.83 3.66
C ILE A 176 -4.57 3.10 4.06
N GLU A 177 -5.01 4.26 3.57
CA GLU A 177 -4.39 5.55 3.91
C GLU A 177 -4.39 5.78 5.43
N VAL A 178 -5.52 5.53 6.10
CA VAL A 178 -5.66 5.65 7.55
C VAL A 178 -4.65 4.75 8.29
N LEU A 179 -4.50 3.50 7.85
CA LEU A 179 -3.56 2.54 8.44
C LEU A 179 -2.11 3.01 8.25
N MET A 180 -1.78 3.49 7.04
CA MET A 180 -0.45 4.03 6.73
C MET A 180 -0.13 5.29 7.54
N LEU A 181 -1.09 6.21 7.67
CA LEU A 181 -0.93 7.43 8.46
C LEU A 181 -0.70 7.13 9.94
N ARG A 182 -1.40 6.13 10.49
CA ARG A 182 -1.17 5.65 11.86
C ARG A 182 0.26 5.14 12.05
N ASP A 183 0.78 4.42 11.06
CA ASP A 183 2.16 3.89 11.09
C ASP A 183 3.22 4.99 10.83
N GLY A 184 2.80 6.22 10.57
CA GLY A 184 3.69 7.36 10.31
C GLY A 184 4.28 7.37 8.89
N ALA A 185 3.70 6.60 7.97
CA ALA A 185 4.08 6.64 6.57
C ALA A 185 3.66 7.97 5.91
N ASP A 186 4.45 8.42 4.96
CA ASP A 186 4.13 9.60 4.17
C ASP A 186 3.26 9.19 2.97
N VAL A 187 1.99 9.61 2.98
CA VAL A 187 1.03 9.28 1.92
C VAL A 187 0.89 10.47 0.98
N CYS A 188 1.16 10.25 -0.30
CA CYS A 188 1.28 11.32 -1.31
C CYS A 188 0.03 12.18 -1.55
N CYS A 189 -1.14 11.73 -1.06
CA CYS A 189 -2.42 12.40 -1.26
C CYS A 189 -3.20 12.63 0.04
N ALA A 190 -2.61 12.39 1.21
CA ALA A 190 -3.31 12.58 2.48
C ALA A 190 -3.48 14.06 2.78
N HIS A 191 -4.71 14.49 3.05
CA HIS A 191 -4.99 15.86 3.48
C HIS A 191 -4.56 16.05 4.94
N GLU A 192 -4.19 17.28 5.34
CA GLU A 192 -3.85 17.57 6.74
C GLU A 192 -5.02 17.28 7.70
N ALA A 193 -6.25 17.39 7.19
CA ALA A 193 -7.46 16.99 7.91
C ALA A 193 -7.49 15.49 8.22
N ASP A 194 -7.03 14.63 7.30
CA ASP A 194 -6.97 13.18 7.51
C ASP A 194 -5.98 12.85 8.63
N LYS A 195 -4.78 13.46 8.60
CA LYS A 195 -3.77 13.32 9.66
C LYS A 195 -4.30 13.76 11.02
N ALA A 196 -4.99 14.91 11.06
CA ALA A 196 -5.58 15.45 12.27
C ALA A 196 -6.70 14.54 12.82
N ARG A 197 -7.54 13.97 11.94
CA ARG A 197 -8.58 13.00 12.33
C ARG A 197 -7.96 11.74 12.92
N VAL A 198 -6.96 11.15 12.24
CA VAL A 198 -6.25 9.96 12.73
C VAL A 198 -5.68 10.18 14.13
N GLY A 199 -5.06 11.32 14.39
CA GLY A 199 -4.57 11.70 15.72
C GLY A 199 -5.71 11.80 16.74
N ARG A 200 -6.70 12.65 16.47
CA ARG A 200 -7.85 12.91 17.36
C ARG A 200 -8.57 11.62 17.77
N VAL A 201 -8.97 10.80 16.81
CA VAL A 201 -9.72 9.57 17.08
C VAL A 201 -8.85 8.55 17.82
N SER A 202 -7.55 8.45 17.48
CA SER A 202 -6.63 7.58 18.22
C SER A 202 -6.50 7.98 19.69
N ASP A 203 -6.48 9.28 19.97
CA ASP A 203 -6.40 9.79 21.34
C ASP A 203 -7.72 9.54 22.10
N THR A 204 -8.86 9.77 21.47
CA THR A 204 -10.18 9.42 22.04
C THR A 204 -10.29 7.92 22.32
N PHE A 205 -9.86 7.08 21.38
CA PHE A 205 -9.90 5.63 21.51
C PHE A 205 -9.02 5.13 22.65
N ARG A 206 -7.82 5.69 22.83
CA ARG A 206 -6.96 5.38 23.98
C ARG A 206 -7.59 5.81 25.30
N ALA A 207 -8.19 7.00 25.36
CA ALA A 207 -8.83 7.54 26.57
C ALA A 207 -10.04 6.71 27.02
N GLN A 208 -10.78 6.08 26.10
CA GLN A 208 -11.90 5.19 26.44
C GLN A 208 -11.47 3.86 27.07
N ARG A 209 -10.18 3.51 26.97
CA ARG A 209 -9.62 2.22 27.39
C ARG A 209 -8.64 2.32 28.57
N SER A 210 -8.39 3.54 29.07
CA SER A 210 -7.58 3.83 30.26
C SER A 210 -8.43 3.91 31.51
#